data_AF-A0A660L275-F1
#
_entry.id   AF-A0A660L275-F1
#
_cell.length_a   1.000
_cell.length_b   1.000
_cell.length_c   1.000
_cell.angle_alpha   90.00
_cell.angle_beta   90.00
_cell.angle_gamma   90.00
#
_symmetry.space_group_name_H-M   'P 1'
#
loop_
_entity.id
_entity.type
_entity.pdbx_description
1 polymer ?
#
loop_
_entity_poly.entity_id
_entity_poly.type
_entity_poly.pdbx_seq_one_letter_code
_entity_poly.pdbx_strand_id
1 'polypeptide(L)'
;MTRREAARGTARGAGTAGGARSTGGDGPTRRGGRARAGVAALVALGLVGMNVPGASAATGTCRTTTVAATVGAPVTLKLDCRVGRRDVVVGSRGRARTTIVVKPARGRLGVLAIRTGRVVYTARAAGRDVVRYRVRTRAGRTYRGAIVLRVARPGVPGPAPAPVATPGPAPAPAPVTLPAATPTATPTPTPVPGDGLPAPLPPAPASVASSTRAWVPAAADTCPAAVHDRYSVIGPDGRRYPTWHPPTTIDPATRRSCTFGHEHGDDPSTSDLYRWVTEHLAATGQEAYAGLPFGHATEALDAFAAANPGTAKRSEDHVGYKVTVANDVALLGTDGAALGTTCDYLTSVHQGSHSPDALSNNAHELVYAVRCSDGTELISTTVSRFGAPGVYERGCEPETRITTIDNGYPAGAGARLIPDRECVERNVLVPAGRTTSVWALYEKWTSVNALELPGGVPLARYETSFGVFNPSRYAGPNTTIGRTLPLCWETAADGDRANGVDCASAITGTPFDDARSPFDGTRRDVYLAGTTVQNPGTTRRWWTDPYGRNASPTPFPGGVCQLVSASGTPGQTDARIQVFGRNRSYDAAGVHAPN
;
A
#
# COMPACT_ATOMS: atom_id res chain seq x y z
N MET A 1 -58.24 7.09 1.33
CA MET A 1 -59.48 6.35 1.64
C MET A 1 -59.07 4.90 1.93
N THR A 2 -59.01 4.52 3.21
CA THR A 2 -59.97 3.61 3.90
C THR A 2 -59.84 2.13 3.53
N ARG A 3 -59.26 1.31 4.44
CA ARG A 3 -59.93 0.21 5.21
C ARG A 3 -60.07 -1.12 4.42
N ARG A 4 -60.07 -2.36 4.94
CA ARG A 4 -60.16 -3.03 6.28
C ARG A 4 -59.86 -4.57 6.10
N GLU A 5 -59.69 -5.49 7.06
CA GLU A 5 -59.34 -5.51 8.51
C GLU A 5 -58.90 -6.95 8.97
N ALA A 6 -57.80 -7.09 9.74
CA ALA A 6 -57.59 -8.10 10.81
C ALA A 6 -57.45 -9.63 10.46
N ALA A 7 -57.06 -10.57 11.37
CA ALA A 7 -56.84 -10.50 12.82
C ALA A 7 -55.95 -11.64 13.44
N ARG A 8 -55.25 -11.34 14.56
CA ARG A 8 -54.94 -12.18 15.78
C ARG A 8 -54.08 -13.46 15.64
N GLY A 9 -53.32 -13.91 16.66
CA GLY A 9 -53.06 -13.43 18.04
C GLY A 9 -51.79 -14.08 18.64
N THR A 10 -51.00 -13.43 19.52
CA THR A 10 -51.09 -13.28 21.01
C THR A 10 -50.71 -14.48 21.90
N ALA A 11 -49.51 -14.44 22.50
CA ALA A 11 -49.17 -14.80 23.90
C ALA A 11 -47.72 -14.30 24.19
N ARG A 12 -47.47 -13.28 25.01
CA ARG A 12 -47.43 -13.19 26.50
C ARG A 12 -46.28 -13.97 27.18
N GLY A 13 -45.36 -13.21 27.79
CA GLY A 13 -44.40 -13.61 28.82
C GLY A 13 -43.76 -12.35 29.41
N ALA A 14 -43.83 -12.15 30.72
CA ALA A 14 -43.41 -10.91 31.41
C ALA A 14 -42.62 -11.22 32.70
N GLY A 15 -41.80 -10.25 33.13
CA GLY A 15 -41.00 -10.33 34.36
C GLY A 15 -39.96 -9.18 34.37
N THR A 16 -40.35 -7.96 34.75
CA THR A 16 -40.38 -7.38 36.13
C THR A 16 -39.08 -6.68 36.51
N ALA A 17 -39.23 -5.44 37.00
CA ALA A 17 -38.14 -4.53 37.32
C ALA A 17 -37.72 -4.60 38.81
N GLY A 18 -36.55 -4.02 39.11
CA GLY A 18 -36.12 -3.72 40.47
C GLY A 18 -35.03 -2.67 40.43
N GLY A 19 -35.28 -1.50 41.04
CA GLY A 19 -34.29 -0.44 41.21
C GLY A 19 -34.34 0.10 42.63
N ALA A 20 -33.19 0.51 43.16
CA ALA A 20 -33.09 1.27 44.40
C ALA A 20 -31.84 2.17 44.38
N ARG A 21 -31.98 3.38 44.94
CA ARG A 21 -30.88 4.29 45.29
C ARG A 21 -30.56 4.14 46.77
N SER A 22 -29.31 4.36 47.18
CA SER A 22 -29.01 5.19 48.36
C SER A 22 -27.53 5.59 48.46
N THR A 23 -27.32 6.84 48.86
CA THR A 23 -26.24 7.39 49.71
C THR A 23 -25.41 6.36 50.51
N GLY A 24 -24.11 6.52 50.81
CA GLY A 24 -23.30 7.74 51.01
C GLY A 24 -22.59 7.64 52.38
N GLY A 25 -21.35 8.13 52.54
CA GLY A 25 -20.66 8.09 53.85
C GLY A 25 -19.14 8.26 53.79
N ASP A 26 -18.65 9.33 54.42
CA ASP A 26 -17.22 9.63 54.62
C ASP A 26 -16.60 8.83 55.78
N GLY A 27 -15.26 8.75 55.81
CA GLY A 27 -14.54 8.91 57.09
C GLY A 27 -13.34 7.97 57.34
N PRO A 28 -12.23 8.42 57.96
CA PRO A 28 -10.94 7.71 57.91
C PRO A 28 -10.40 7.27 59.29
N THR A 29 -9.08 6.94 59.34
CA THR A 29 -8.18 6.61 60.48
C THR A 29 -7.84 5.12 60.63
N ARG A 30 -6.67 4.66 61.14
CA ARG A 30 -5.34 5.27 61.44
C ARG A 30 -4.29 4.13 61.58
N ARG A 31 -2.99 4.48 61.51
CA ARG A 31 -1.81 3.86 62.20
C ARG A 31 -1.76 2.32 62.30
N GLY A 32 -0.78 1.60 61.74
CA GLY A 32 0.66 1.79 61.96
C GLY A 32 1.21 0.70 62.90
N GLY A 33 2.31 0.04 62.53
CA GLY A 33 2.95 -1.00 63.36
C GLY A 33 4.07 -1.76 62.65
N ARG A 34 5.33 -1.39 62.89
CA ARG A 34 6.50 -2.21 62.55
C ARG A 34 6.79 -3.18 63.70
N ALA A 35 7.04 -4.44 63.41
CA ALA A 35 7.81 -5.31 64.29
C ALA A 35 8.65 -6.31 63.45
N ARG A 36 9.96 -6.38 63.73
CA ARG A 36 10.83 -7.47 63.29
C ARG A 36 10.97 -8.44 64.44
N ALA A 37 10.79 -9.73 64.19
CA ALA A 37 11.46 -10.81 64.92
C ALA A 37 11.45 -12.06 64.04
N GLY A 38 12.59 -12.70 63.87
CA GLY A 38 12.68 -14.00 63.20
C GLY A 38 13.05 -15.07 64.21
N VAL A 39 12.38 -16.22 64.14
CA VAL A 39 12.86 -17.50 64.68
C VAL A 39 12.50 -18.58 63.67
N ALA A 40 13.43 -19.48 63.39
CA ALA A 40 13.21 -20.61 62.49
C ALA A 40 12.63 -21.82 63.24
N ALA A 41 11.71 -22.53 62.61
CA ALA A 41 11.38 -23.92 62.94
C ALA A 41 10.90 -24.63 61.68
N LEU A 42 11.41 -25.84 61.42
CA LEU A 42 10.90 -26.75 60.40
C LEU A 42 9.52 -27.27 60.82
N VAL A 43 8.67 -27.68 59.87
CA VAL A 43 8.06 -29.04 59.82
C VAL A 43 7.21 -29.25 58.56
N ALA A 44 7.22 -30.51 58.10
CA ALA A 44 6.27 -31.21 57.23
C ALA A 44 6.04 -30.79 55.75
N LEU A 45 6.18 -31.83 54.92
CA LEU A 45 5.77 -31.99 53.53
C LEU A 45 4.36 -31.47 53.22
N GLY A 46 4.25 -30.72 52.13
CA GLY A 46 3.04 -30.57 51.32
C GLY A 46 3.37 -30.78 49.85
N LEU A 47 3.20 -32.03 49.35
CA LEU A 47 3.41 -32.39 47.95
C LEU A 47 2.28 -31.84 47.07
N VAL A 48 2.36 -30.55 46.71
CA VAL A 48 1.55 -29.98 45.63
C VAL A 48 2.31 -30.13 44.32
N GLY A 49 1.71 -30.82 43.36
CA GLY A 49 2.36 -31.18 42.10
C GLY A 49 2.78 -29.97 41.29
N MET A 50 4.09 -29.69 41.24
CA MET A 50 4.66 -28.83 40.21
C MET A 50 4.51 -29.51 38.86
N ASN A 51 3.51 -29.08 38.08
CA ASN A 51 3.49 -29.30 36.64
C ASN A 51 4.70 -28.58 36.03
N VAL A 52 5.82 -29.30 35.89
CA VAL A 52 6.94 -28.87 35.07
C VAL A 52 6.40 -28.67 33.65
N PRO A 53 6.47 -27.47 33.06
CA PRO A 53 6.06 -27.27 31.68
C PRO A 53 6.92 -28.17 30.79
N GLY A 54 6.31 -29.19 30.20
CA GLY A 54 7.01 -30.07 29.26
C GLY A 54 7.64 -29.22 28.17
N ALA A 55 8.98 -29.23 28.10
CA ALA A 55 9.74 -28.37 27.21
C ALA A 55 9.33 -28.63 25.75
N SER A 56 8.42 -27.79 25.26
CA SER A 56 7.88 -27.89 23.90
C SER A 56 9.04 -27.78 22.92
N ALA A 57 9.28 -28.86 22.17
CA ALA A 57 10.47 -29.01 21.35
C ALA A 57 10.45 -28.02 20.18
N ALA A 58 11.02 -26.83 20.40
CA ALA A 58 11.04 -25.72 19.44
C ALA A 58 11.56 -26.16 18.06
N THR A 59 10.61 -26.30 17.12
CA THR A 59 10.84 -26.63 15.72
C THR A 59 11.39 -25.41 14.99
N GLY A 60 12.70 -25.40 14.72
CA GLY A 60 13.27 -24.43 13.80
C GLY A 60 12.98 -24.82 12.35
N THR A 61 12.62 -23.86 11.52
CA THR A 61 12.59 -24.00 10.06
C THR A 61 13.99 -23.78 9.50
N CYS A 62 14.36 -24.56 8.48
CA CYS A 62 15.54 -24.30 7.67
C CYS A 62 15.17 -23.35 6.53
N ARG A 63 16.16 -22.63 5.97
CA ARG A 63 15.91 -21.73 4.85
C ARG A 63 15.45 -22.54 3.63
N THR A 64 14.45 -22.02 2.92
CA THR A 64 14.09 -22.52 1.59
C THR A 64 14.98 -21.85 0.56
N THR A 65 15.60 -22.63 -0.32
CA THR A 65 16.46 -22.11 -1.39
C THR A 65 15.92 -22.54 -2.74
N THR A 66 15.84 -21.59 -3.67
CA THR A 66 15.50 -21.86 -5.08
C THR A 66 16.77 -22.10 -5.88
N VAL A 67 16.80 -23.19 -6.65
CA VAL A 67 17.96 -23.59 -7.47
C VAL A 67 17.52 -23.81 -8.91
N ALA A 68 18.20 -23.15 -9.85
CA ALA A 68 18.01 -23.39 -11.28
C ALA A 68 18.66 -24.72 -11.69
N ALA A 69 17.99 -25.47 -12.56
CA ALA A 69 18.51 -26.70 -13.14
C ALA A 69 18.07 -26.83 -14.60
N THR A 70 18.74 -27.70 -15.36
CA THR A 70 18.37 -28.05 -16.73
C THR A 70 18.07 -29.54 -16.79
N VAL A 71 17.09 -29.98 -17.59
CA VAL A 71 16.84 -31.41 -17.79
C VAL A 71 18.11 -32.13 -18.22
N GLY A 72 18.41 -33.27 -17.59
CA GLY A 72 19.63 -34.06 -17.83
C GLY A 72 20.90 -33.54 -17.13
N ALA A 73 20.98 -32.25 -16.79
CA ALA A 73 22.15 -31.68 -16.12
C ALA A 73 22.15 -32.01 -14.60
N PRO A 74 23.27 -32.52 -14.03
CA PRO A 74 23.39 -32.71 -12.59
C PRO A 74 23.68 -31.38 -11.89
N VAL A 75 22.93 -31.08 -10.82
CA VAL A 75 23.10 -29.91 -9.96
C VAL A 75 23.34 -30.35 -8.53
N THR A 76 24.34 -29.80 -7.86
CA THR A 76 24.63 -30.13 -6.45
C THR A 76 23.80 -29.26 -5.52
N LEU A 77 22.85 -29.86 -4.81
CA LEU A 77 22.04 -29.20 -3.80
C LEU A 77 22.77 -29.24 -2.46
N LYS A 78 22.83 -28.12 -1.74
CA LYS A 78 23.31 -28.04 -0.35
C LYS A 78 22.12 -27.83 0.58
N LEU A 79 21.96 -28.71 1.55
CA LEU A 79 20.96 -28.58 2.61
C LEU A 79 21.42 -27.51 3.60
N ASP A 80 20.70 -26.38 3.68
CA ASP A 80 21.06 -25.23 4.52
C ASP A 80 20.10 -25.07 5.70
N CYS A 81 20.54 -25.51 6.89
CA CYS A 81 19.88 -25.22 8.16
C CYS A 81 20.87 -24.50 9.07
N ARG A 82 20.52 -23.26 9.45
CA ARG A 82 21.24 -22.44 10.43
C ARG A 82 20.37 -22.19 11.65
N VAL A 83 21.00 -22.15 12.83
CA VAL A 83 20.33 -21.78 14.09
C VAL A 83 21.23 -20.79 14.82
N GLY A 84 20.84 -19.52 14.82
CA GLY A 84 21.74 -18.42 15.15
C GLY A 84 22.98 -18.42 14.25
N ARG A 85 24.17 -18.22 14.83
CA ARG A 85 25.45 -18.22 14.10
C ARG A 85 26.04 -19.62 13.84
N ARG A 86 25.29 -20.71 14.01
CA ARG A 86 25.79 -22.09 13.85
C ARG A 86 25.10 -22.83 12.71
N ASP A 87 25.88 -23.35 11.76
CA ASP A 87 25.43 -24.30 10.75
C ASP A 87 25.07 -25.64 11.43
N VAL A 88 23.83 -26.11 11.26
CA VAL A 88 23.37 -27.41 11.81
C VAL A 88 23.78 -28.58 10.90
N VAL A 89 24.14 -28.30 9.64
CA VAL A 89 24.44 -29.30 8.61
C VAL A 89 25.93 -29.37 8.24
N VAL A 90 26.76 -28.44 8.73
CA VAL A 90 28.17 -28.32 8.32
C VAL A 90 29.10 -28.52 9.52
N GLY A 91 30.07 -29.43 9.37
CA GLY A 91 31.37 -29.39 10.06
C GLY A 91 31.42 -29.53 11.59
N SER A 92 30.30 -29.52 12.31
CA SER A 92 30.33 -29.70 13.76
C SER A 92 30.88 -31.08 14.13
N ARG A 93 31.75 -31.16 15.15
CA ARG A 93 32.39 -32.42 15.60
C ARG A 93 31.41 -33.47 16.16
N GLY A 94 30.09 -33.23 16.11
CA GLY A 94 29.03 -34.15 16.49
C GLY A 94 28.25 -34.68 15.28
N ARG A 95 28.01 -36.00 15.24
CA ARG A 95 27.22 -36.67 14.19
C ARG A 95 25.73 -36.28 14.26
N ALA A 96 25.29 -35.31 13.46
CA ALA A 96 23.86 -35.09 13.18
C ALA A 96 23.34 -36.19 12.23
N ARG A 97 22.05 -36.55 12.34
CA ARG A 97 21.39 -37.45 11.37
C ARG A 97 20.54 -36.61 10.42
N THR A 98 20.79 -36.74 9.13
CA THR A 98 20.06 -36.03 8.07
C THR A 98 19.32 -37.03 7.21
N THR A 99 18.05 -36.74 6.90
CA THR A 99 17.19 -37.61 6.11
C THR A 99 16.42 -36.77 5.09
N ILE A 100 16.46 -37.17 3.83
CA ILE A 100 15.59 -36.61 2.80
C ILE A 100 14.25 -37.32 2.93
N VAL A 101 13.18 -36.56 3.12
CA VAL A 101 11.85 -37.10 3.48
C VAL A 101 10.94 -37.21 2.25
N VAL A 102 11.19 -36.39 1.23
CA VAL A 102 10.44 -36.41 -0.03
C VAL A 102 11.41 -36.64 -1.19
N LYS A 103 11.16 -37.67 -1.97
CA LYS A 103 11.81 -37.87 -3.28
C LYS A 103 11.26 -36.81 -4.25
N PRO A 104 12.09 -36.17 -5.08
CA PRO A 104 11.62 -35.25 -6.11
C PRO A 104 10.66 -35.92 -7.08
N ALA A 105 9.68 -35.16 -7.57
CA ALA A 105 8.66 -35.65 -8.49
C ALA A 105 9.15 -35.67 -9.95
N ARG A 106 10.06 -34.75 -10.32
CA ARG A 106 10.51 -34.47 -11.69
C ARG A 106 12.02 -34.71 -11.88
N GLY A 107 12.69 -35.41 -10.95
CA GLY A 107 14.12 -35.73 -11.02
C GLY A 107 14.59 -37.03 -10.34
N ARG A 108 15.90 -37.18 -10.17
CA ARG A 108 16.56 -38.19 -9.34
C ARG A 108 17.47 -37.49 -8.33
N LEU A 109 17.60 -38.06 -7.13
CA LEU A 109 18.66 -37.70 -6.18
C LEU A 109 19.72 -38.81 -6.17
N GLY A 110 20.99 -38.39 -6.15
CA GLY A 110 22.11 -39.25 -5.81
C GLY A 110 22.22 -39.50 -4.31
N VAL A 111 23.34 -40.07 -3.88
CA VAL A 111 23.62 -40.32 -2.47
C VAL A 111 23.82 -39.00 -1.71
N LEU A 112 23.17 -38.84 -0.56
CA LEU A 112 23.40 -37.71 0.34
C LEU A 112 24.78 -37.85 1.00
N ALA A 113 25.67 -36.91 0.74
CA ALA A 113 26.95 -36.78 1.43
C ALA A 113 26.72 -36.21 2.84
N ILE A 114 26.40 -37.08 3.81
CA ILE A 114 25.98 -36.72 5.18
C ILE A 114 26.98 -35.76 5.88
N ARG A 115 28.28 -35.87 5.60
CA ARG A 115 29.33 -34.98 6.18
C ARG A 115 29.28 -33.54 5.68
N THR A 116 28.73 -33.28 4.49
CA THR A 116 28.74 -31.96 3.84
C THR A 116 27.34 -31.40 3.57
N GLY A 117 26.30 -32.19 3.81
CA GLY A 117 24.91 -31.82 3.51
C GLY A 117 24.64 -31.68 2.00
N ARG A 118 25.46 -32.27 1.14
CA ARG A 118 25.33 -32.16 -0.32
C ARG A 118 24.66 -33.39 -0.92
N VAL A 119 23.76 -33.18 -1.88
CA VAL A 119 23.14 -34.24 -2.69
C VAL A 119 23.07 -33.79 -4.13
N VAL A 120 23.48 -34.65 -5.08
CA VAL A 120 23.33 -34.36 -6.51
C VAL A 120 21.88 -34.60 -6.91
N TYR A 121 21.29 -33.65 -7.62
CA TYR A 121 19.98 -33.75 -8.25
C TYR A 121 20.14 -33.73 -9.77
N THR A 122 19.44 -34.62 -10.48
CA THR A 122 19.38 -34.64 -11.94
C THR A 122 17.92 -34.59 -12.36
N ALA A 123 17.51 -33.54 -13.05
CA ALA A 123 16.14 -33.40 -13.51
C ALA A 123 15.84 -34.33 -14.70
N ARG A 124 14.64 -34.93 -14.71
CA ARG A 124 14.13 -35.75 -15.82
C ARG A 124 13.14 -35.00 -16.71
N ALA A 125 12.46 -34.00 -16.17
CA ALA A 125 11.48 -33.18 -16.88
C ALA A 125 11.58 -31.72 -16.43
N ALA A 126 11.20 -30.80 -17.33
CA ALA A 126 11.14 -29.37 -17.03
C ALA A 126 9.97 -29.04 -16.08
N GLY A 127 10.01 -27.86 -15.47
CA GLY A 127 9.03 -27.38 -14.50
C GLY A 127 9.57 -27.29 -13.07
N ARG A 128 8.67 -27.16 -12.09
CA ARG A 128 9.01 -26.98 -10.66
C ARG A 128 9.16 -28.33 -9.96
N ASP A 129 10.17 -28.50 -9.12
CA ASP A 129 10.31 -29.67 -8.23
C ASP A 129 10.64 -29.22 -6.80
N VAL A 130 10.38 -30.06 -5.79
CA VAL A 130 10.59 -29.71 -4.37
C VAL A 130 11.17 -30.87 -3.58
N VAL A 131 12.42 -30.72 -3.13
CA VAL A 131 13.10 -31.69 -2.25
C VAL A 131 12.93 -31.26 -0.80
N ARG A 132 12.10 -31.99 -0.04
CA ARG A 132 11.91 -31.72 1.41
C ARG A 132 12.80 -32.63 2.26
N TYR A 133 13.44 -32.04 3.26
CA TYR A 133 14.43 -32.71 4.10
C TYR A 133 14.24 -32.41 5.59
N ARG A 134 14.76 -33.32 6.43
CA ARG A 134 14.69 -33.26 7.89
C ARG A 134 16.07 -33.48 8.47
N VAL A 135 16.47 -32.63 9.40
CA VAL A 135 17.72 -32.74 10.16
C VAL A 135 17.37 -33.00 11.61
N ARG A 136 17.96 -34.04 12.22
CA ARG A 136 17.81 -34.36 13.64
C ARG A 136 19.17 -34.29 14.34
N THR A 137 19.28 -33.43 15.34
CA THR A 137 20.52 -33.28 16.12
C THR A 137 20.61 -34.32 17.23
N ARG A 138 21.80 -34.49 17.81
CA ARG A 138 22.02 -35.37 18.98
C ARG A 138 21.16 -34.96 20.18
N ALA A 139 20.86 -33.67 20.34
CA ALA A 139 19.98 -33.13 21.38
C ALA A 139 18.47 -33.31 21.06
N GLY A 140 18.10 -34.29 20.22
CA GLY A 140 16.72 -34.63 19.88
C GLY A 140 15.99 -33.66 18.92
N ARG A 141 16.42 -32.39 18.85
CA ARG A 141 15.77 -31.33 18.07
C ARG A 141 15.67 -31.70 16.58
N THR A 142 14.50 -31.41 16.00
CA THR A 142 14.18 -31.60 14.58
C THR A 142 14.12 -30.23 13.89
N TYR A 143 14.73 -30.16 12.72
CA TYR A 143 14.57 -29.07 11.76
C TYR A 143 14.03 -29.60 10.44
N ARG A 144 13.25 -28.78 9.72
CA ARG A 144 12.66 -29.12 8.42
C ARG A 144 12.99 -28.04 7.40
N GLY A 145 13.33 -28.43 6.18
CA GLY A 145 13.60 -27.53 5.07
C GLY A 145 13.08 -28.04 3.74
N ALA A 146 13.07 -27.16 2.75
CA ALA A 146 12.77 -27.47 1.36
C ALA A 146 13.81 -26.83 0.43
N ILE A 147 14.08 -27.46 -0.70
CA ILE A 147 14.78 -26.85 -1.83
C ILE A 147 13.81 -26.88 -3.01
N VAL A 148 13.53 -25.71 -3.55
CA VAL A 148 12.68 -25.54 -4.74
C VAL A 148 13.58 -25.54 -5.95
N LEU A 149 13.20 -26.28 -6.98
CA LEU A 149 13.99 -26.46 -8.20
C LEU A 149 13.18 -25.89 -9.36
N ARG A 150 13.76 -24.96 -10.11
CA ARG A 150 13.18 -24.47 -11.38
C ARG A 150 13.96 -25.13 -12.52
N VAL A 151 13.35 -26.12 -13.17
CA VAL A 151 14.00 -26.90 -14.24
C VAL A 151 13.62 -26.34 -15.62
N ALA A 152 14.61 -25.83 -16.36
CA ALA A 152 14.47 -25.47 -17.76
C ALA A 152 14.65 -26.69 -18.68
N ARG A 153 14.01 -26.67 -19.86
CA ARG A 153 14.36 -27.59 -20.96
C ARG A 153 15.79 -27.27 -21.45
N PRO A 154 16.56 -28.24 -21.97
CA PRO A 154 17.82 -27.95 -22.64
C PRO A 154 17.50 -27.13 -23.89
N GLY A 155 18.06 -25.93 -23.99
CA GLY A 155 17.79 -25.04 -25.11
C GLY A 155 18.43 -25.55 -26.39
N VAL A 156 17.65 -25.63 -27.47
CA VAL A 156 18.16 -25.28 -28.80
C VAL A 156 18.61 -23.81 -28.71
N PRO A 157 19.75 -23.40 -29.29
CA PRO A 157 20.21 -22.01 -29.22
C PRO A 157 19.13 -21.04 -29.72
N GLY A 158 18.80 -20.04 -28.91
CA GLY A 158 17.88 -18.97 -29.31
C GLY A 158 18.52 -18.04 -30.35
N PRO A 159 17.74 -17.42 -31.25
CA PRO A 159 18.26 -16.47 -32.22
C PRO A 159 18.85 -15.23 -31.53
N ALA A 160 19.88 -14.65 -32.15
CA ALA A 160 20.57 -13.47 -31.64
C ALA A 160 19.62 -12.25 -31.56
N PRO A 161 19.81 -11.35 -30.58
CA PRO A 161 18.98 -10.15 -30.45
C PRO A 161 19.20 -9.19 -31.63
N ALA A 162 18.09 -8.63 -32.13
CA ALA A 162 18.10 -7.63 -33.19
C ALA A 162 18.71 -6.29 -32.70
N PRO A 163 19.37 -5.50 -33.57
CA PRO A 163 20.02 -4.26 -33.18
C PRO A 163 19.01 -3.18 -32.75
N VAL A 164 19.37 -2.45 -31.69
CA VAL A 164 18.60 -1.31 -31.16
C VAL A 164 18.76 -0.09 -32.06
N ALA A 165 17.67 0.58 -32.39
CA ALA A 165 17.68 1.79 -33.23
C ALA A 165 18.16 3.03 -32.46
N THR A 166 18.96 3.87 -33.12
CA THR A 166 19.51 5.12 -32.57
C THR A 166 18.44 6.23 -32.48
N PRO A 167 18.34 7.00 -31.38
CA PRO A 167 17.47 8.17 -31.31
C PRO A 167 17.97 9.33 -32.21
N GLY A 168 17.04 10.04 -32.85
CA GLY A 168 17.33 11.27 -33.59
C GLY A 168 17.52 12.51 -32.69
N PRO A 169 18.09 13.61 -33.21
CA PRO A 169 18.44 14.79 -32.42
C PRO A 169 17.22 15.63 -31.99
N ALA A 170 17.35 16.29 -30.84
CA ALA A 170 16.31 17.11 -30.22
C ALA A 170 16.20 18.53 -30.83
N PRO A 171 15.00 19.16 -30.82
CA PRO A 171 14.79 20.54 -31.27
C PRO A 171 15.25 21.59 -30.24
N ALA A 172 15.54 22.80 -30.73
CA ALA A 172 16.10 23.93 -29.99
C ALA A 172 15.04 24.73 -29.18
N PRO A 173 15.45 25.48 -28.13
CA PRO A 173 14.53 26.23 -27.26
C PRO A 173 14.05 27.58 -27.83
N ALA A 174 12.87 28.02 -27.38
CA ALA A 174 12.27 29.32 -27.69
C ALA A 174 12.43 30.34 -26.52
N PRO A 175 12.34 31.66 -26.76
CA PRO A 175 12.84 32.68 -25.82
C PRO A 175 11.78 33.36 -24.90
N VAL A 176 12.24 33.63 -23.66
CA VAL A 176 12.02 34.78 -22.74
C VAL A 176 10.66 35.52 -22.66
N THR A 177 10.24 35.77 -21.42
CA THR A 177 8.98 36.37 -20.96
C THR A 177 8.91 37.91 -20.94
N LEU A 178 7.68 38.45 -20.87
CA LEU A 178 7.36 39.85 -20.52
C LEU A 178 6.77 39.98 -19.09
N PRO A 179 6.75 41.20 -18.48
CA PRO A 179 6.29 41.41 -17.10
C PRO A 179 4.76 41.37 -16.93
N ALA A 180 4.31 40.99 -15.73
CA ALA A 180 2.90 40.84 -15.38
C ALA A 180 2.17 42.18 -15.15
N ALA A 181 0.89 42.23 -15.52
CA ALA A 181 -0.02 43.32 -15.21
C ALA A 181 -0.70 43.14 -13.84
N THR A 182 -1.08 44.25 -13.20
CA THR A 182 -1.75 44.31 -11.90
C THR A 182 -3.13 43.61 -11.94
N PRO A 183 -3.49 42.77 -10.94
CA PRO A 183 -4.77 42.09 -10.92
C PRO A 183 -5.94 43.04 -10.61
N THR A 184 -6.90 43.10 -11.54
CA THR A 184 -8.25 43.63 -11.28
C THR A 184 -9.08 42.57 -10.57
N ALA A 185 -9.95 42.97 -9.63
CA ALA A 185 -10.78 42.03 -8.88
C ALA A 185 -11.70 41.19 -9.79
N THR A 186 -11.52 39.87 -9.76
CA THR A 186 -12.34 38.90 -10.49
C THR A 186 -13.77 38.90 -9.95
N PRO A 187 -14.81 39.04 -10.79
CA PRO A 187 -16.19 38.92 -10.33
C PRO A 187 -16.50 37.48 -9.87
N THR A 188 -17.23 37.34 -8.76
CA THR A 188 -17.78 36.06 -8.33
C THR A 188 -18.61 35.44 -9.45
N PRO A 189 -18.37 34.17 -9.85
CA PRO A 189 -19.11 33.56 -10.96
C PRO A 189 -20.60 33.43 -10.61
N THR A 190 -21.45 34.04 -11.43
CA THR A 190 -22.90 33.78 -11.41
C THR A 190 -23.13 32.32 -11.83
N PRO A 191 -23.89 31.51 -11.08
CA PRO A 191 -24.15 30.13 -11.46
C PRO A 191 -24.92 30.08 -12.77
N VAL A 192 -24.29 29.54 -13.81
CA VAL A 192 -24.97 29.12 -15.04
C VAL A 192 -26.01 28.06 -14.65
N PRO A 193 -27.27 28.10 -15.15
CA PRO A 193 -28.27 27.07 -14.89
C PRO A 193 -27.70 25.68 -15.20
N GLY A 194 -27.46 24.90 -14.15
CA GLY A 194 -26.43 23.87 -14.15
C GLY A 194 -26.70 22.71 -15.11
N ASP A 195 -25.72 22.41 -15.95
CA ASP A 195 -25.70 21.23 -16.81
C ASP A 195 -25.53 19.91 -16.03
N GLY A 196 -25.11 20.02 -14.77
CA GLY A 196 -24.87 18.93 -13.81
C GLY A 196 -23.38 18.74 -13.47
N LEU A 197 -22.50 19.50 -14.12
CA LEU A 197 -21.05 19.40 -13.97
C LEU A 197 -20.50 20.60 -13.15
N PRO A 198 -19.27 20.51 -12.61
CA PRO A 198 -18.60 21.65 -11.98
C PRO A 198 -18.55 22.86 -12.91
N ALA A 199 -18.61 24.08 -12.33
CA ALA A 199 -18.56 25.30 -13.13
C ALA A 199 -17.25 25.37 -13.96
N PRO A 200 -17.29 25.88 -15.21
CA PRO A 200 -16.07 26.06 -15.99
C PRO A 200 -15.05 26.93 -15.25
N LEU A 201 -13.79 26.50 -15.23
CA LEU A 201 -12.70 27.28 -14.67
C LEU A 201 -12.45 28.56 -15.49
N PRO A 202 -11.98 29.66 -14.86
CA PRO A 202 -11.41 30.77 -15.60
C PRO A 202 -10.12 30.35 -16.32
N PRO A 203 -9.64 31.10 -17.32
CA PRO A 203 -8.39 30.80 -18.01
C PRO A 203 -7.20 30.74 -17.03
N ALA A 204 -6.57 29.56 -16.95
CA ALA A 204 -5.38 29.30 -16.15
C ALA A 204 -4.38 28.45 -16.96
N PRO A 205 -3.06 28.59 -16.77
CA PRO A 205 -2.08 27.74 -17.43
C PRO A 205 -2.27 26.28 -17.03
N ALA A 206 -2.15 25.34 -17.97
CA ALA A 206 -2.23 23.92 -17.65
C ALA A 206 -0.96 23.43 -16.92
N SER A 207 -1.14 22.57 -15.92
CA SER A 207 -0.07 21.73 -15.36
C SER A 207 0.38 20.65 -16.35
N VAL A 208 1.53 20.02 -16.08
CA VAL A 208 1.98 18.79 -16.76
C VAL A 208 0.94 17.68 -16.63
N ALA A 209 0.27 17.58 -15.47
CA ALA A 209 -0.82 16.64 -15.24
C ALA A 209 -1.99 16.90 -16.22
N SER A 210 -2.53 18.12 -16.26
CA SER A 210 -3.62 18.48 -17.19
C SER A 210 -3.27 18.40 -18.68
N SER A 211 -2.00 18.58 -19.05
CA SER A 211 -1.59 18.70 -20.47
C SER A 211 -1.03 17.41 -21.08
N THR A 212 -0.42 16.53 -20.27
CA THR A 212 0.26 15.31 -20.77
C THR A 212 -0.17 14.02 -20.07
N ARG A 213 -0.92 14.11 -18.97
CA ARG A 213 -1.35 12.97 -18.13
C ARG A 213 -2.85 12.93 -17.85
N ALA A 214 -3.61 13.84 -18.46
CA ALA A 214 -5.06 13.82 -18.41
C ALA A 214 -5.59 12.51 -18.98
N TRP A 215 -6.73 12.07 -18.45
CA TRP A 215 -7.43 10.90 -18.97
C TRP A 215 -7.85 11.11 -20.43
N VAL A 216 -7.76 10.04 -21.21
CA VAL A 216 -8.24 9.97 -22.59
C VAL A 216 -9.22 8.80 -22.66
N PRO A 217 -10.46 8.99 -23.16
CA PRO A 217 -11.44 7.92 -23.25
C PRO A 217 -10.93 6.69 -23.99
N ALA A 218 -11.02 5.53 -23.33
CA ALA A 218 -10.86 4.22 -23.93
C ALA A 218 -12.13 3.77 -24.68
N ALA A 219 -12.08 2.63 -25.37
CA ALA A 219 -13.21 2.13 -26.17
C ALA A 219 -14.44 1.70 -25.35
N ALA A 220 -14.28 1.45 -24.04
CA ALA A 220 -15.37 1.14 -23.12
C ALA A 220 -15.92 2.39 -22.40
N ASP A 221 -15.22 3.52 -22.49
CA ASP A 221 -15.62 4.78 -21.90
C ASP A 221 -16.72 5.44 -22.71
N THR A 222 -17.67 6.07 -22.02
CA THR A 222 -18.83 6.70 -22.67
C THR A 222 -18.95 8.19 -22.40
N CYS A 223 -18.20 8.73 -21.44
CA CYS A 223 -18.12 10.18 -21.26
C CYS A 223 -17.14 10.79 -22.28
N PRO A 224 -17.43 11.96 -22.87
CA PRO A 224 -16.46 12.72 -23.64
C PRO A 224 -15.31 13.26 -22.77
N ALA A 225 -14.11 13.40 -23.33
CA ALA A 225 -12.96 14.05 -22.67
C ALA A 225 -13.33 15.45 -22.12
N ALA A 226 -14.08 16.25 -22.88
CA ALA A 226 -14.54 17.58 -22.47
C ALA A 226 -15.48 17.58 -21.24
N VAL A 227 -16.14 16.45 -20.92
CA VAL A 227 -16.95 16.28 -19.70
C VAL A 227 -16.05 15.96 -18.51
N HIS A 228 -15.04 15.12 -18.71
CA HIS A 228 -14.01 14.84 -17.70
C HIS A 228 -13.20 16.09 -17.36
N ASP A 229 -12.80 16.87 -18.37
CA ASP A 229 -12.06 18.13 -18.23
C ASP A 229 -12.75 19.16 -17.32
N ARG A 230 -14.08 19.09 -17.13
CA ARG A 230 -14.82 19.95 -16.19
C ARG A 230 -14.48 19.65 -14.73
N TYR A 231 -14.00 18.45 -14.41
CA TYR A 231 -13.47 18.09 -13.11
C TYR A 231 -11.99 18.52 -13.02
N SER A 232 -11.80 19.82 -12.85
CA SER A 232 -10.49 20.45 -12.69
C SER A 232 -10.54 21.53 -11.63
N VAL A 233 -9.38 21.82 -11.04
CA VAL A 233 -9.19 22.85 -10.01
C VAL A 233 -8.05 23.77 -10.38
N ILE A 234 -7.98 24.93 -9.74
CA ILE A 234 -6.79 25.80 -9.78
C ILE A 234 -5.98 25.54 -8.51
N GLY A 235 -4.77 24.99 -8.68
CA GLY A 235 -3.84 24.70 -7.59
C GLY A 235 -3.14 25.97 -7.07
N PRO A 236 -2.32 25.87 -6.00
CA PRO A 236 -1.78 27.04 -5.31
C PRO A 236 -0.69 27.78 -6.10
N ASP A 237 -0.17 27.19 -7.19
CA ASP A 237 0.70 27.86 -8.18
C ASP A 237 -0.08 28.56 -9.30
N GLY A 238 -1.41 28.60 -9.22
CA GLY A 238 -2.28 29.24 -10.20
C GLY A 238 -2.51 28.43 -11.48
N ARG A 239 -2.07 27.16 -11.54
CA ARG A 239 -2.27 26.29 -12.69
C ARG A 239 -3.54 25.45 -12.56
N ARG A 240 -4.10 25.07 -13.72
CA ARG A 240 -5.16 24.06 -13.83
C ARG A 240 -4.56 22.66 -13.59
N TYR A 241 -5.21 21.89 -12.72
CA TYR A 241 -4.97 20.46 -12.50
C TYR A 241 -6.27 19.68 -12.66
N PRO A 242 -6.21 18.39 -13.03
CA PRO A 242 -7.34 17.50 -12.78
C PRO A 242 -7.57 17.34 -11.26
N THR A 243 -8.77 16.91 -10.88
CA THR A 243 -9.16 16.64 -9.49
C THR A 243 -10.07 15.40 -9.44
N TRP A 244 -10.50 15.04 -8.24
CA TRP A 244 -11.49 13.99 -8.01
C TRP A 244 -12.79 14.23 -8.81
N HIS A 245 -13.36 13.15 -9.32
CA HIS A 245 -14.70 13.08 -9.90
C HIS A 245 -15.37 11.75 -9.53
N PRO A 246 -16.71 11.67 -9.55
CA PRO A 246 -17.40 10.38 -9.45
C PRO A 246 -17.06 9.52 -10.69
N PRO A 247 -17.09 8.17 -10.60
CA PRO A 247 -16.76 7.30 -11.73
C PRO A 247 -17.72 7.43 -12.93
N THR A 248 -18.94 7.89 -12.66
CA THR A 248 -20.00 8.15 -13.64
C THR A 248 -20.62 9.52 -13.44
N THR A 249 -21.12 10.12 -14.52
CA THR A 249 -21.83 11.40 -14.48
C THR A 249 -22.91 11.45 -15.56
N ILE A 250 -23.68 12.53 -15.63
CA ILE A 250 -24.60 12.78 -16.74
C ILE A 250 -23.86 13.60 -17.81
N ASP A 251 -23.70 13.04 -19.01
CA ASP A 251 -23.26 13.82 -20.16
C ASP A 251 -24.33 14.88 -20.48
N PRO A 252 -24.01 16.19 -20.44
CA PRO A 252 -24.99 17.24 -20.67
C PRO A 252 -25.50 17.30 -22.12
N ALA A 253 -24.73 16.79 -23.09
CA ALA A 253 -25.13 16.79 -24.50
C ALA A 253 -26.19 15.72 -24.80
N THR A 254 -26.00 14.49 -24.31
CA THR A 254 -26.97 13.39 -24.49
C THR A 254 -28.01 13.27 -23.39
N ARG A 255 -27.81 13.92 -22.23
CA ARG A 255 -28.62 13.80 -21.00
C ARG A 255 -28.70 12.37 -20.47
N ARG A 256 -27.70 11.54 -20.75
CA ARG A 256 -27.59 10.14 -20.30
C ARG A 256 -26.44 9.98 -19.31
N SER A 257 -26.55 8.96 -18.46
CA SER A 257 -25.42 8.51 -17.64
C SER A 257 -24.31 7.97 -18.54
N CYS A 258 -23.08 8.40 -18.26
CA CYS A 258 -21.85 7.98 -18.91
C CYS A 258 -20.80 7.59 -17.85
N THR A 259 -19.77 6.86 -18.26
CA THR A 259 -18.65 6.43 -17.40
C THR A 259 -17.31 6.98 -17.91
N PHE A 260 -16.40 7.24 -16.96
CA PHE A 260 -15.00 7.59 -17.21
C PHE A 260 -14.05 6.38 -17.15
N GLY A 261 -14.55 5.18 -16.84
CA GLY A 261 -13.74 3.96 -16.80
C GLY A 261 -12.90 3.75 -15.55
N HIS A 262 -12.81 4.75 -14.66
CA HIS A 262 -11.95 4.69 -13.47
C HIS A 262 -12.59 5.40 -12.27
N GLU A 263 -12.06 5.13 -11.08
CA GLU A 263 -12.50 5.69 -9.80
C GLU A 263 -11.38 6.47 -9.09
N HIS A 264 -11.73 7.33 -8.13
CA HIS A 264 -10.77 8.09 -7.33
C HIS A 264 -10.96 7.90 -5.83
N GLY A 265 -11.52 6.78 -5.40
CA GLY A 265 -11.83 6.51 -4.00
C GLY A 265 -12.98 7.36 -3.46
N ASP A 266 -12.88 7.75 -2.19
CA ASP A 266 -13.92 8.51 -1.48
C ASP A 266 -14.15 9.91 -2.10
N ASP A 267 -15.39 10.39 -2.06
CA ASP A 267 -15.70 11.79 -2.36
C ASP A 267 -15.04 12.70 -1.30
N PRO A 268 -14.05 13.54 -1.66
CA PRO A 268 -13.33 14.36 -0.70
C PRO A 268 -14.24 15.36 0.01
N SER A 269 -15.38 15.75 -0.58
CA SER A 269 -16.32 16.69 0.02
C SER A 269 -17.05 16.14 1.25
N THR A 270 -16.97 14.82 1.48
CA THR A 270 -17.48 14.17 2.70
C THR A 270 -16.51 14.23 3.89
N SER A 271 -15.30 14.78 3.69
CA SER A 271 -14.34 14.98 4.79
C SER A 271 -14.60 16.26 5.56
N ASP A 272 -14.58 16.18 6.89
CA ASP A 272 -14.60 17.36 7.77
C ASP A 272 -13.35 18.27 7.59
N LEU A 273 -12.32 17.76 6.90
CA LEU A 273 -11.13 18.52 6.50
C LEU A 273 -11.23 19.15 5.12
N TYR A 274 -12.24 18.82 4.30
CA TYR A 274 -12.27 19.20 2.89
C TYR A 274 -12.02 20.70 2.68
N ARG A 275 -12.85 21.53 3.30
CA ARG A 275 -12.75 22.99 3.21
C ARG A 275 -11.39 23.52 3.67
N TRP A 276 -10.85 22.99 4.77
CA TRP A 276 -9.58 23.43 5.33
C TRP A 276 -8.39 23.07 4.42
N VAL A 277 -8.45 21.91 3.77
CA VAL A 277 -7.43 21.45 2.82
C VAL A 277 -7.51 22.22 1.51
N THR A 278 -8.72 22.44 0.98
CA THR A 278 -8.89 23.21 -0.26
C THR A 278 -8.56 24.69 -0.09
N GLU A 279 -8.86 25.30 1.06
CA GLU A 279 -8.40 26.66 1.41
C GLU A 279 -6.87 26.77 1.52
N HIS A 280 -6.17 25.71 1.93
CA HIS A 280 -4.69 25.68 1.95
C HIS A 280 -4.08 25.48 0.54
N LEU A 281 -4.77 24.73 -0.32
CA LEU A 281 -4.34 24.43 -1.70
C LEU A 281 -4.89 25.42 -2.74
N ALA A 282 -5.55 26.49 -2.31
CA ALA A 282 -6.06 27.55 -3.18
C ALA A 282 -4.93 28.47 -3.67
N ALA A 283 -5.00 28.88 -4.95
CA ALA A 283 -4.32 30.09 -5.39
C ALA A 283 -5.07 31.34 -4.90
N THR A 284 -4.31 32.37 -4.50
CA THR A 284 -4.85 33.66 -4.05
C THR A 284 -5.77 34.28 -5.10
N GLY A 285 -7.00 34.60 -4.72
CA GLY A 285 -8.03 35.14 -5.62
C GLY A 285 -8.69 34.10 -6.53
N GLN A 286 -8.42 32.81 -6.32
CA GLN A 286 -9.02 31.67 -7.04
C GLN A 286 -9.64 30.65 -6.07
N GLU A 287 -9.92 31.04 -4.82
CA GLU A 287 -10.39 30.18 -3.74
C GLU A 287 -11.72 29.47 -4.09
N ALA A 288 -12.55 30.08 -4.93
CA ALA A 288 -13.80 29.49 -5.44
C ALA A 288 -13.59 28.30 -6.41
N TYR A 289 -12.37 28.09 -6.88
CA TYR A 289 -11.98 27.04 -7.84
C TYR A 289 -10.95 26.05 -7.25
N ALA A 290 -10.72 26.12 -5.93
CA ALA A 290 -9.80 25.25 -5.22
C ALA A 290 -10.39 23.83 -5.01
N GLY A 291 -9.51 22.85 -4.83
CA GLY A 291 -9.87 21.45 -4.62
C GLY A 291 -8.64 20.62 -4.27
N LEU A 292 -8.61 19.35 -4.69
CA LEU A 292 -7.42 18.50 -4.58
C LEU A 292 -6.71 18.44 -5.95
N PRO A 293 -5.65 19.25 -6.19
CA PRO A 293 -4.93 19.26 -7.46
C PRO A 293 -4.10 17.97 -7.59
N PHE A 294 -4.49 17.09 -8.51
CA PHE A 294 -3.74 15.87 -8.81
C PHE A 294 -2.50 16.20 -9.67
N GLY A 295 -1.31 15.92 -9.15
CA GLY A 295 -0.03 16.17 -9.80
C GLY A 295 0.69 17.44 -9.33
N HIS A 296 0.28 18.03 -8.21
CA HIS A 296 0.86 19.28 -7.72
C HIS A 296 2.28 19.12 -7.14
N ALA A 297 2.55 18.05 -6.39
CA ALA A 297 3.88 17.78 -5.85
C ALA A 297 4.86 17.39 -6.97
N THR A 298 4.37 16.70 -8.00
CA THR A 298 5.18 16.29 -9.17
C THR A 298 5.46 17.46 -10.12
N GLU A 299 4.50 18.37 -10.35
CA GLU A 299 4.75 19.67 -11.00
C GLU A 299 5.79 20.50 -10.23
N ALA A 300 5.70 20.56 -8.91
CA ALA A 300 6.69 21.23 -8.06
C ALA A 300 8.07 20.55 -8.14
N LEU A 301 8.12 19.22 -8.30
CA LEU A 301 9.39 18.49 -8.51
C LEU A 301 10.04 18.82 -9.85
N ASP A 302 9.26 19.02 -10.92
CA ASP A 302 9.82 19.46 -12.20
C ASP A 302 10.40 20.88 -12.13
N ALA A 303 9.77 21.78 -11.37
CA ALA A 303 10.30 23.11 -11.08
C ALA A 303 11.54 23.06 -10.16
N PHE A 304 11.53 22.19 -9.14
CA PHE A 304 12.68 21.99 -8.24
C PHE A 304 13.89 21.42 -9.00
N ALA A 305 13.66 20.44 -9.89
CA ALA A 305 14.71 19.82 -10.70
C ALA A 305 15.30 20.79 -11.74
N ALA A 306 14.53 21.76 -12.23
CA ALA A 306 15.06 22.84 -13.08
C ALA A 306 16.03 23.76 -12.31
N ALA A 307 15.81 23.98 -11.01
CA ALA A 307 16.71 24.73 -10.13
C ALA A 307 17.86 23.87 -9.55
N ASN A 308 17.72 22.53 -9.51
CA ASN A 308 18.65 21.60 -8.87
C ASN A 308 19.07 20.49 -9.85
N PRO A 309 20.08 20.74 -10.70
CA PRO A 309 20.55 19.78 -11.71
C PRO A 309 20.91 18.41 -11.12
N GLY A 310 20.50 17.34 -11.81
CA GLY A 310 20.68 15.96 -11.35
C GLY A 310 19.50 15.40 -10.54
N THR A 311 18.51 16.22 -10.18
CA THR A 311 17.25 15.73 -9.59
C THR A 311 16.39 15.03 -10.64
N ALA A 312 15.90 13.83 -10.34
CA ALA A 312 14.96 13.12 -11.19
C ALA A 312 13.60 13.85 -11.25
N LYS A 313 13.05 13.93 -12.47
CA LYS A 313 11.73 14.50 -12.77
C LYS A 313 10.62 13.46 -12.67
N ARG A 314 9.39 13.88 -12.39
CA ARG A 314 8.23 12.98 -12.25
C ARG A 314 6.98 13.60 -12.85
N SER A 315 6.17 12.76 -13.46
CA SER A 315 4.77 13.04 -13.74
C SER A 315 3.98 11.75 -13.57
N GLU A 316 2.71 11.87 -13.22
CA GLU A 316 1.85 10.76 -12.82
C GLU A 316 0.55 10.76 -13.61
N ASP A 317 0.00 9.59 -13.87
CA ASP A 317 -1.23 9.41 -14.64
C ASP A 317 -2.47 9.71 -13.79
N HIS A 318 -3.44 10.41 -14.39
CA HIS A 318 -4.66 10.84 -13.69
C HIS A 318 -5.38 9.68 -12.99
N VAL A 319 -5.55 8.54 -13.67
CA VAL A 319 -6.29 7.39 -13.14
C VAL A 319 -5.66 6.77 -11.90
N GLY A 320 -4.37 7.00 -11.63
CA GLY A 320 -3.68 6.45 -10.47
C GLY A 320 -4.04 7.15 -9.15
N TYR A 321 -4.61 8.36 -9.16
CA TYR A 321 -4.94 9.09 -7.92
C TYR A 321 -6.14 8.48 -7.19
N LYS A 322 -5.99 8.23 -5.89
CA LYS A 322 -7.03 7.67 -5.01
C LYS A 322 -7.13 8.50 -3.73
N VAL A 323 -8.33 8.99 -3.47
CA VAL A 323 -8.71 9.73 -2.27
C VAL A 323 -9.19 8.76 -1.19
N THR A 324 -8.90 9.06 0.08
CA THR A 324 -9.53 8.37 1.21
C THR A 324 -9.86 9.36 2.32
N VAL A 325 -11.09 9.24 2.81
CA VAL A 325 -11.69 10.01 3.89
C VAL A 325 -11.93 9.11 5.10
N ALA A 326 -11.46 9.56 6.26
CA ALA A 326 -11.75 8.91 7.54
C ALA A 326 -11.92 9.99 8.63
N ASN A 327 -13.16 10.36 8.91
CA ASN A 327 -13.51 11.30 9.97
C ASN A 327 -13.70 10.55 11.31
N ASP A 328 -13.67 11.27 12.42
CA ASP A 328 -13.95 10.78 13.79
C ASP A 328 -13.13 9.54 14.22
N VAL A 329 -11.89 9.40 13.72
CA VAL A 329 -11.03 8.25 14.03
C VAL A 329 -10.47 8.36 15.45
N ALA A 330 -11.07 7.61 16.39
CA ALA A 330 -10.49 7.42 17.71
C ALA A 330 -9.12 6.72 17.60
N LEU A 331 -8.06 7.35 18.11
CA LEU A 331 -6.73 6.76 18.15
C LEU A 331 -6.64 5.71 19.25
N LEU A 332 -6.01 4.58 18.91
CA LEU A 332 -5.73 3.48 19.83
C LEU A 332 -4.24 3.38 20.13
N GLY A 333 -3.89 2.97 21.34
CA GLY A 333 -2.52 2.62 21.74
C GLY A 333 -2.07 1.28 21.16
N THR A 334 -0.78 0.96 21.31
CA THR A 334 -0.21 -0.34 20.90
C THR A 334 -0.86 -1.56 21.58
N ASP A 335 -1.42 -1.38 22.78
CA ASP A 335 -2.22 -2.35 23.52
C ASP A 335 -3.69 -2.47 23.03
N GLY A 336 -4.14 -1.53 22.19
CA GLY A 336 -5.51 -1.42 21.69
C GLY A 336 -6.45 -0.61 22.58
N ALA A 337 -5.98 0.00 23.66
CA ALA A 337 -6.78 0.92 24.48
C ALA A 337 -6.98 2.27 23.74
N ALA A 338 -8.08 2.97 24.01
CA ALA A 338 -8.30 4.30 23.43
C ALA A 338 -7.38 5.36 24.07
N LEU A 339 -6.75 6.19 23.24
CA LEU A 339 -5.86 7.27 23.69
C LEU A 339 -6.60 8.57 24.07
N GLY A 340 -7.93 8.61 23.90
CA GLY A 340 -8.74 9.82 24.14
C GLY A 340 -8.55 10.93 23.09
N THR A 341 -7.74 10.70 22.06
CA THR A 341 -7.60 11.57 20.90
C THR A 341 -8.43 11.04 19.74
N THR A 342 -9.19 11.91 19.10
CA THR A 342 -9.92 11.63 17.85
C THR A 342 -9.29 12.46 16.74
N CYS A 343 -9.14 11.90 15.54
CA CYS A 343 -8.57 12.58 14.38
C CYS A 343 -9.42 12.39 13.12
N ASP A 344 -9.47 13.41 12.29
CA ASP A 344 -9.96 13.32 10.92
C ASP A 344 -8.79 13.21 9.97
N TYR A 345 -8.97 12.48 8.87
CA TYR A 345 -7.97 12.28 7.83
C TYR A 345 -8.57 12.48 6.44
N LEU A 346 -7.87 13.26 5.62
CA LEU A 346 -8.08 13.35 4.17
C LEU A 346 -6.75 13.06 3.48
N THR A 347 -6.72 12.01 2.66
CA THR A 347 -5.53 11.65 1.89
C THR A 347 -5.85 11.57 0.40
N SER A 348 -4.88 11.89 -0.45
CA SER A 348 -4.87 11.55 -1.87
C SER A 348 -3.50 10.98 -2.20
N VAL A 349 -3.46 9.78 -2.78
CA VAL A 349 -2.21 9.11 -3.17
C VAL A 349 -2.27 8.71 -4.63
N HIS A 350 -1.16 8.84 -5.36
CA HIS A 350 -1.04 8.17 -6.65
C HIS A 350 -0.60 6.70 -6.46
N GLN A 351 -1.51 5.76 -6.73
CA GLN A 351 -1.29 4.32 -6.64
C GLN A 351 -1.79 3.59 -7.91
N GLY A 352 -1.06 3.77 -9.02
CA GLY A 352 -1.29 3.07 -10.28
C GLY A 352 -1.05 1.55 -10.18
N SER A 353 -2.09 0.81 -9.80
CA SER A 353 -2.02 -0.65 -9.57
C SER A 353 -1.94 -1.48 -10.86
N HIS A 354 -2.14 -0.84 -12.02
CA HIS A 354 -2.28 -1.49 -13.33
C HIS A 354 -1.00 -1.50 -14.18
N SER A 355 0.03 -0.72 -13.82
CA SER A 355 1.18 -0.40 -14.68
C SER A 355 2.50 -1.03 -14.18
N PRO A 356 3.58 -1.01 -14.99
CA PRO A 356 4.89 -1.53 -14.58
C PRO A 356 5.70 -0.50 -13.78
N ASP A 357 5.30 0.78 -13.78
CA ASP A 357 5.96 1.87 -13.04
C ASP A 357 6.05 1.54 -11.55
N ALA A 358 4.95 1.04 -10.98
CA ALA A 358 4.86 0.49 -9.64
C ALA A 358 5.95 -0.54 -9.27
N LEU A 359 6.55 -1.25 -10.23
CA LEU A 359 7.59 -2.27 -9.99
C LEU A 359 9.00 -1.67 -9.83
N SER A 360 9.24 -0.45 -10.31
CA SER A 360 10.55 0.23 -10.28
C SER A 360 10.52 1.51 -9.46
N ASN A 361 9.49 2.33 -9.67
CA ASN A 361 9.36 3.66 -9.12
C ASN A 361 8.83 3.67 -7.68
N ASN A 362 9.62 4.17 -6.74
CA ASN A 362 9.21 4.36 -5.35
C ASN A 362 8.60 5.74 -5.08
N ALA A 363 8.69 6.67 -6.03
CA ALA A 363 8.37 8.08 -5.86
C ALA A 363 6.98 8.42 -6.43
N HIS A 364 6.05 8.73 -5.53
CA HIS A 364 4.65 8.94 -5.87
C HIS A 364 4.02 10.06 -5.04
N GLU A 365 3.12 10.84 -5.64
CA GLU A 365 2.45 11.95 -4.96
C GLU A 365 1.55 11.47 -3.81
N LEU A 366 1.64 12.20 -2.70
CA LEU A 366 0.84 12.02 -1.50
C LEU A 366 0.45 13.39 -0.93
N VAL A 367 -0.85 13.67 -0.94
CA VAL A 367 -1.48 14.64 -0.04
C VAL A 367 -1.91 13.87 1.21
N TYR A 368 -1.47 14.33 2.38
CA TYR A 368 -1.84 13.81 3.69
C TYR A 368 -2.25 14.97 4.58
N ALA A 369 -3.54 15.05 4.89
CA ALA A 369 -4.09 16.01 5.83
C ALA A 369 -4.68 15.30 7.06
N VAL A 370 -4.39 15.84 8.23
CA VAL A 370 -4.91 15.37 9.51
C VAL A 370 -5.14 16.54 10.47
N ARG A 371 -6.24 16.48 11.21
CA ARG A 371 -6.53 17.33 12.37
C ARG A 371 -7.00 16.42 13.50
N CYS A 372 -6.50 16.67 14.71
CA CYS A 372 -6.83 15.89 15.89
C CYS A 372 -7.35 16.76 17.03
N SER A 373 -8.14 16.16 17.92
CA SER A 373 -8.69 16.79 19.12
C SER A 373 -7.63 17.23 20.15
N ASP A 374 -6.38 16.77 20.01
CA ASP A 374 -5.22 17.19 20.81
C ASP A 374 -4.50 18.44 20.25
N GLY A 375 -5.00 19.01 19.15
CA GLY A 375 -4.41 20.18 18.48
C GLY A 375 -3.32 19.84 17.46
N THR A 376 -3.05 18.56 17.18
CA THR A 376 -2.23 18.17 16.02
C THR A 376 -2.94 18.60 14.73
N GLU A 377 -2.27 19.41 13.91
CA GLU A 377 -2.74 19.76 12.55
C GLU A 377 -1.57 19.65 11.57
N LEU A 378 -1.78 18.91 10.48
CA LEU A 378 -0.81 18.77 9.40
C LEU A 378 -1.54 18.76 8.05
N ILE A 379 -1.08 19.54 7.09
CA ILE A 379 -1.32 19.31 5.66
C ILE A 379 0.05 19.16 5.01
N SER A 380 0.29 17.98 4.46
CA SER A 380 1.52 17.63 3.76
C SER A 380 1.20 17.27 2.31
N THR A 381 1.85 17.92 1.35
CA THR A 381 1.82 17.55 -0.08
C THR A 381 3.25 17.25 -0.51
N THR A 382 3.54 16.01 -0.90
CA THR A 382 4.91 15.53 -1.17
C THR A 382 4.93 14.47 -2.26
N VAL A 383 6.09 14.30 -2.89
CA VAL A 383 6.46 13.08 -3.59
C VAL A 383 6.98 12.10 -2.52
N SER A 384 6.05 11.29 -1.99
CA SER A 384 6.34 10.27 -0.99
C SER A 384 7.19 9.14 -1.57
N ARG A 385 7.91 8.42 -0.69
CA ARG A 385 8.88 7.38 -1.06
C ARG A 385 8.50 6.04 -0.45
N PHE A 386 7.88 5.19 -1.26
CA PHE A 386 7.43 3.85 -0.91
C PHE A 386 8.60 2.85 -0.96
N GLY A 387 9.56 3.06 -0.06
CA GLY A 387 10.80 2.29 0.04
C GLY A 387 11.92 2.78 -0.88
N ALA A 388 12.80 1.86 -1.28
CA ALA A 388 13.95 2.16 -2.14
C ALA A 388 13.56 2.21 -3.63
N PRO A 389 14.22 3.05 -4.45
CA PRO A 389 14.09 2.99 -5.90
C PRO A 389 14.61 1.64 -6.41
N GLY A 390 14.07 1.18 -7.54
CA GLY A 390 14.52 -0.08 -8.16
C GLY A 390 14.39 -1.32 -7.28
N VAL A 391 13.55 -1.30 -6.25
CA VAL A 391 13.29 -2.45 -5.37
C VAL A 391 11.83 -2.46 -4.93
N TYR A 392 11.20 -3.63 -5.01
CA TYR A 392 9.98 -3.96 -4.28
C TYR A 392 10.20 -5.19 -3.39
N GLU A 393 9.32 -5.40 -2.43
CA GLU A 393 9.29 -6.57 -1.55
C GLU A 393 8.18 -7.53 -2.00
N ARG A 394 8.46 -8.83 -1.97
CA ARG A 394 7.50 -9.84 -2.42
C ARG A 394 6.32 -9.91 -1.45
N GLY A 395 5.10 -9.63 -1.92
CA GLY A 395 3.92 -9.52 -1.06
C GLY A 395 3.63 -10.74 -0.17
N CYS A 396 3.92 -11.96 -0.63
CA CYS A 396 3.74 -13.21 0.13
C CYS A 396 4.96 -13.67 0.94
N GLU A 397 6.07 -12.93 0.90
CA GLU A 397 7.31 -13.17 1.65
C GLU A 397 8.12 -11.84 1.73
N PRO A 398 7.71 -10.89 2.59
CA PRO A 398 8.26 -9.52 2.59
C PRO A 398 9.78 -9.43 2.76
N GLU A 399 10.40 -10.39 3.46
CA GLU A 399 11.86 -10.47 3.60
C GLU A 399 12.61 -10.65 2.26
N THR A 400 11.92 -11.10 1.20
CA THR A 400 12.48 -11.25 -0.14
C THR A 400 12.31 -9.96 -0.95
N ARG A 401 13.41 -9.22 -1.06
CA ARG A 401 13.53 -8.02 -1.91
C ARG A 401 13.83 -8.40 -3.36
N ILE A 402 13.11 -7.81 -4.30
CA ILE A 402 13.28 -8.00 -5.75
C ILE A 402 13.85 -6.72 -6.35
N THR A 403 15.04 -6.81 -6.93
CA THR A 403 15.70 -5.70 -7.64
C THR A 403 15.13 -5.53 -9.04
N THR A 404 14.89 -4.29 -9.42
CA THR A 404 14.33 -3.83 -10.68
C THR A 404 15.18 -2.65 -11.20
N ILE A 405 14.61 -1.70 -11.95
CA ILE A 405 15.34 -0.54 -12.49
C ILE A 405 15.32 0.61 -11.47
N ASP A 406 16.49 1.10 -11.07
CA ASP A 406 16.60 2.35 -10.31
C ASP A 406 16.35 3.54 -11.25
N ASN A 407 15.32 4.34 -10.94
CA ASN A 407 14.90 5.49 -11.74
C ASN A 407 15.52 6.82 -11.23
N GLY A 408 16.46 6.78 -10.29
CA GLY A 408 17.20 7.95 -9.78
C GLY A 408 16.50 8.75 -8.68
N TYR A 409 15.43 8.22 -8.08
CA TYR A 409 14.70 8.88 -6.99
C TYR A 409 15.33 8.59 -5.62
N PRO A 410 15.19 9.50 -4.62
CA PRO A 410 15.65 9.24 -3.26
C PRO A 410 14.96 8.02 -2.63
N ALA A 411 15.70 7.22 -1.86
CA ALA A 411 15.12 6.15 -1.05
C ALA A 411 14.29 6.69 0.14
N GLY A 412 13.21 5.98 0.47
CA GLY A 412 12.42 6.16 1.69
C GLY A 412 12.49 4.94 2.61
N ALA A 413 12.02 5.11 3.84
CA ALA A 413 11.99 4.04 4.86
C ALA A 413 10.74 3.14 4.80
N GLY A 414 9.85 3.36 3.81
CA GLY A 414 8.69 2.51 3.54
C GLY A 414 9.00 1.26 2.72
N ALA A 415 7.97 0.68 2.09
CA ALA A 415 8.11 -0.48 1.20
C ALA A 415 6.94 -0.58 0.20
N ARG A 416 7.19 -1.21 -0.95
CA ARG A 416 6.15 -1.69 -1.88
C ARG A 416 6.08 -3.21 -1.80
N LEU A 417 5.03 -3.74 -1.17
CA LEU A 417 4.72 -5.16 -1.11
C LEU A 417 3.90 -5.53 -2.34
N ILE A 418 4.51 -6.15 -3.34
CA ILE A 418 3.86 -6.46 -4.63
C ILE A 418 3.80 -7.98 -4.81
N PRO A 419 2.64 -8.55 -5.16
CA PRO A 419 2.54 -9.97 -5.49
C PRO A 419 3.35 -10.26 -6.76
N ASP A 420 4.23 -11.27 -6.70
CA ASP A 420 5.00 -11.73 -7.85
C ASP A 420 4.52 -13.10 -8.35
N ARG A 421 5.13 -13.58 -9.44
CA ARG A 421 4.84 -14.91 -10.00
C ARG A 421 5.04 -16.05 -8.98
N GLU A 422 5.94 -15.90 -8.01
CA GLU A 422 6.13 -16.92 -6.96
C GLU A 422 5.00 -16.90 -5.93
N CYS A 423 4.40 -15.74 -5.65
CA CYS A 423 3.18 -15.63 -4.86
C CYS A 423 1.98 -16.28 -5.57
N VAL A 424 1.85 -16.09 -6.89
CA VAL A 424 0.85 -16.77 -7.73
C VAL A 424 1.02 -18.30 -7.65
N GLU A 425 2.24 -18.81 -7.90
CA GLU A 425 2.59 -20.24 -7.87
C GLU A 425 2.55 -20.88 -6.46
N ARG A 426 2.29 -20.12 -5.40
CA ARG A 426 2.26 -20.59 -4.01
C ARG A 426 0.89 -20.47 -3.37
N ASN A 427 0.13 -19.43 -3.71
CA ASN A 427 -1.07 -19.03 -2.97
C ASN A 427 -2.29 -18.72 -3.87
N VAL A 428 -2.10 -18.50 -5.18
CA VAL A 428 -3.20 -18.36 -6.16
C VAL A 428 -3.53 -19.70 -6.78
N LEU A 429 -2.56 -20.30 -7.48
CA LEU A 429 -2.69 -21.63 -8.06
C LEU A 429 -2.53 -22.66 -6.93
N VAL A 430 -3.59 -23.41 -6.65
CA VAL A 430 -3.67 -24.35 -5.52
C VAL A 430 -4.21 -25.71 -5.96
N PRO A 431 -3.91 -26.80 -5.23
CA PRO A 431 -4.45 -28.12 -5.53
C PRO A 431 -5.96 -28.20 -5.43
N ALA A 432 -6.57 -29.16 -6.12
CA ALA A 432 -8.00 -29.45 -6.02
C ALA A 432 -8.45 -29.61 -4.55
N GLY A 433 -9.59 -28.98 -4.20
CA GLY A 433 -10.10 -28.96 -2.82
C GLY A 433 -9.44 -27.92 -1.90
N ARG A 434 -8.55 -27.07 -2.41
CA ARG A 434 -8.02 -25.89 -1.70
C ARG A 434 -8.58 -24.61 -2.32
N THR A 435 -8.72 -23.57 -1.49
CA THR A 435 -9.14 -22.22 -1.91
C THR A 435 -7.90 -21.32 -2.05
N THR A 436 -7.88 -20.50 -3.10
CA THR A 436 -6.95 -19.38 -3.28
C THR A 436 -7.03 -18.43 -2.08
N SER A 437 -5.88 -17.95 -1.60
CA SER A 437 -5.88 -16.92 -0.54
C SER A 437 -6.25 -15.56 -1.14
N VAL A 438 -7.21 -14.85 -0.55
CA VAL A 438 -7.53 -13.46 -0.90
C VAL A 438 -6.34 -12.50 -0.69
N TRP A 439 -5.35 -12.91 0.12
CA TRP A 439 -4.10 -12.18 0.35
C TRP A 439 -2.99 -12.54 -0.66
N ALA A 440 -3.22 -13.49 -1.57
CA ALA A 440 -2.20 -13.95 -2.51
C ALA A 440 -1.83 -12.89 -3.57
N LEU A 441 -2.79 -12.01 -3.86
CA LEU A 441 -2.70 -10.90 -4.82
C LEU A 441 -2.78 -9.54 -4.13
N TYR A 442 -2.81 -9.50 -2.79
CA TYR A 442 -2.85 -8.26 -2.06
C TYR A 442 -1.53 -7.50 -2.22
N GLU A 443 -1.64 -6.27 -2.71
CA GLU A 443 -0.55 -5.33 -2.87
C GLU A 443 -0.66 -4.26 -1.79
N LYS A 444 0.46 -3.84 -1.20
CA LYS A 444 0.48 -2.81 -0.16
C LYS A 444 1.67 -1.88 -0.28
N TRP A 445 1.42 -0.59 -0.32
CA TRP A 445 2.45 0.46 -0.39
C TRP A 445 2.49 1.20 0.94
N THR A 446 3.56 1.02 1.70
CA THR A 446 3.82 1.71 2.97
C THR A 446 4.77 2.87 2.74
N SER A 447 4.45 4.04 3.28
CA SER A 447 5.34 5.21 3.30
C SER A 447 5.58 5.68 4.74
N VAL A 448 6.82 6.07 5.00
CA VAL A 448 7.24 6.75 6.23
C VAL A 448 7.71 8.13 5.80
N ASN A 449 6.99 9.15 6.23
CA ASN A 449 7.16 10.53 5.76
C ASN A 449 7.60 11.44 6.90
N ALA A 450 8.45 12.40 6.58
CA ALA A 450 8.86 13.45 7.48
C ALA A 450 8.88 14.79 6.72
N LEU A 451 8.51 15.85 7.42
CA LEU A 451 8.84 17.22 7.04
C LEU A 451 10.06 17.64 7.86
N GLU A 452 11.11 18.16 7.23
CA GLU A 452 12.42 18.38 7.85
C GLU A 452 12.96 19.78 7.53
N LEU A 453 13.44 20.50 8.55
CA LEU A 453 14.30 21.68 8.41
C LEU A 453 15.64 21.30 7.77
N PRO A 454 16.41 22.29 7.26
CA PRO A 454 17.81 22.09 6.87
C PRO A 454 18.61 21.36 7.97
N GLY A 455 19.40 20.36 7.58
CA GLY A 455 20.12 19.49 8.51
C GLY A 455 19.30 18.30 9.05
N GLY A 456 18.05 18.11 8.64
CA GLY A 456 17.25 16.92 8.97
C GLY A 456 16.52 17.00 10.33
N VAL A 457 16.34 18.21 10.89
CA VAL A 457 15.57 18.38 12.13
C VAL A 457 14.08 18.24 11.80
N PRO A 458 13.35 17.28 12.39
CA PRO A 458 11.96 17.02 12.03
C PRO A 458 11.01 18.11 12.51
N LEU A 459 10.08 18.51 11.65
CA LEU A 459 8.91 19.34 11.95
C LEU A 459 7.64 18.51 12.13
N ALA A 460 7.49 17.44 11.34
CA ALA A 460 6.40 16.49 11.44
C ALA A 460 6.85 15.10 10.95
N ARG A 461 6.24 14.04 11.48
CA ARG A 461 6.44 12.65 11.02
C ARG A 461 5.11 11.90 11.03
N TYR A 462 4.83 11.17 9.96
CA TYR A 462 3.64 10.35 9.81
C TYR A 462 3.95 9.08 9.00
N GLU A 463 3.20 8.01 9.27
CA GLU A 463 3.26 6.75 8.53
C GLU A 463 1.87 6.47 7.99
N THR A 464 1.80 6.10 6.71
CA THR A 464 0.55 5.67 6.07
C THR A 464 0.82 4.53 5.11
N SER A 465 -0.19 3.71 4.83
CA SER A 465 -0.11 2.72 3.77
C SER A 465 -1.41 2.57 3.00
N PHE A 466 -1.29 2.14 1.75
CA PHE A 466 -2.42 1.95 0.84
C PHE A 466 -2.35 0.53 0.26
N GLY A 467 -3.42 -0.24 0.39
CA GLY A 467 -3.49 -1.61 -0.11
C GLY A 467 -4.55 -1.78 -1.19
N VAL A 468 -4.34 -2.76 -2.06
CA VAL A 468 -5.24 -3.15 -3.16
C VAL A 468 -5.43 -4.66 -3.12
N PHE A 469 -6.67 -5.13 -3.02
CA PHE A 469 -7.02 -6.54 -2.93
C PHE A 469 -7.15 -7.22 -4.30
N ASN A 470 -7.59 -6.48 -5.32
CA ASN A 470 -7.87 -6.98 -6.66
C ASN A 470 -7.07 -6.26 -7.76
N PRO A 471 -5.73 -6.11 -7.65
CA PRO A 471 -4.96 -5.41 -8.67
C PRO A 471 -5.02 -6.16 -10.02
N SER A 472 -5.15 -5.40 -11.11
CA SER A 472 -5.21 -5.94 -12.48
C SER A 472 -3.92 -6.64 -12.94
N ARG A 473 -2.83 -6.51 -12.16
CA ARG A 473 -1.53 -7.12 -12.44
C ARG A 473 -0.79 -7.63 -11.20
N TYR A 474 0.07 -8.61 -11.45
CA TYR A 474 1.15 -9.05 -10.56
C TYR A 474 2.51 -8.88 -11.26
N ALA A 475 3.60 -8.92 -10.50
CA ALA A 475 4.96 -8.85 -11.04
C ALA A 475 5.37 -10.18 -11.69
N GLY A 476 5.52 -10.15 -13.02
CA GLY A 476 5.98 -11.27 -13.83
C GLY A 476 7.49 -11.49 -13.76
N PRO A 477 8.00 -12.56 -14.42
CA PRO A 477 9.43 -12.78 -14.57
C PRO A 477 10.14 -11.58 -15.20
N ASN A 478 11.39 -11.32 -14.79
CA ASN A 478 12.19 -10.19 -15.29
C ASN A 478 11.45 -8.83 -15.21
N THR A 479 10.70 -8.61 -14.13
CA THR A 479 9.97 -7.36 -13.84
C THR A 479 8.98 -6.94 -14.93
N THR A 480 8.48 -7.91 -15.71
CA THR A 480 7.35 -7.72 -16.62
C THR A 480 6.03 -7.66 -15.85
N ILE A 481 4.94 -7.28 -16.52
CA ILE A 481 3.58 -7.43 -15.99
C ILE A 481 3.04 -8.82 -16.32
N GLY A 482 2.54 -9.54 -15.32
CA GLY A 482 1.53 -10.58 -15.52
C GLY A 482 0.14 -10.00 -15.23
N ARG A 483 -0.85 -10.25 -16.09
CA ARG A 483 -2.25 -9.85 -15.82
C ARG A 483 -2.92 -10.84 -14.88
N THR A 484 -3.74 -10.34 -13.96
CA THR A 484 -4.37 -11.15 -12.92
C THR A 484 -5.53 -11.98 -13.46
N LEU A 485 -6.38 -11.42 -14.32
CA LEU A 485 -7.56 -12.11 -14.87
C LEU A 485 -7.25 -13.47 -15.55
N PRO A 486 -6.23 -13.60 -16.42
CA PRO A 486 -5.86 -14.90 -17.00
C PRO A 486 -5.52 -16.02 -16.00
N LEU A 487 -5.14 -15.69 -14.75
CA LEU A 487 -4.85 -16.69 -13.72
C LEU A 487 -6.08 -17.55 -13.37
N CYS A 488 -7.29 -17.04 -13.60
CA CYS A 488 -8.54 -17.77 -13.34
C CYS A 488 -8.75 -18.99 -14.24
N TRP A 489 -8.06 -19.06 -15.37
CA TRP A 489 -8.09 -20.22 -16.28
C TRP A 489 -6.72 -20.91 -16.41
N GLU A 490 -5.69 -20.40 -15.72
CA GLU A 490 -4.38 -21.03 -15.71
C GLU A 490 -4.43 -22.37 -14.98
N THR A 491 -3.87 -23.41 -15.61
CA THR A 491 -3.60 -24.71 -14.97
C THR A 491 -2.09 -24.90 -14.91
N ALA A 492 -1.54 -25.00 -13.70
CA ALA A 492 -0.13 -25.32 -13.50
C ALA A 492 0.18 -26.75 -13.95
N ALA A 493 1.48 -27.05 -14.15
CA ALA A 493 1.94 -28.35 -14.65
C ALA A 493 1.73 -29.53 -13.69
N ASP A 494 1.24 -29.29 -12.48
CA ASP A 494 0.80 -30.26 -11.45
C ASP A 494 -0.73 -30.42 -11.40
N GLY A 495 -1.48 -29.62 -12.14
CA GLY A 495 -2.95 -29.56 -12.09
C GLY A 495 -3.51 -28.49 -11.16
N ASP A 496 -2.66 -27.76 -10.43
CA ASP A 496 -3.07 -26.65 -9.55
C ASP A 496 -3.71 -25.51 -10.35
N ARG A 497 -4.77 -24.89 -9.80
CA ARG A 497 -5.60 -23.86 -10.45
C ARG A 497 -5.99 -22.77 -9.45
N ALA A 498 -6.37 -21.60 -9.96
CA ALA A 498 -7.07 -20.63 -9.13
C ALA A 498 -8.45 -21.18 -8.70
N ASN A 499 -8.81 -20.98 -7.44
CA ASN A 499 -10.08 -21.40 -6.86
C ASN A 499 -10.46 -20.42 -5.74
N GLY A 500 -10.91 -19.22 -6.12
CA GLY A 500 -11.29 -18.14 -5.21
C GLY A 500 -12.49 -17.37 -5.75
N VAL A 501 -13.15 -16.60 -4.88
CA VAL A 501 -14.40 -15.89 -5.20
C VAL A 501 -14.26 -14.96 -6.42
N ASP A 502 -13.13 -14.26 -6.53
CA ASP A 502 -12.85 -13.33 -7.63
C ASP A 502 -12.67 -14.06 -8.97
N CYS A 503 -12.18 -15.32 -8.96
CA CYS A 503 -12.12 -16.14 -10.17
C CYS A 503 -13.42 -16.89 -10.47
N ALA A 504 -14.35 -16.99 -9.52
CA ALA A 504 -15.66 -17.61 -9.73
C ALA A 504 -16.62 -16.68 -10.49
N SER A 505 -16.42 -15.36 -10.41
CA SER A 505 -17.14 -14.35 -11.20
C SER A 505 -16.48 -14.00 -12.54
N ALA A 506 -15.24 -14.42 -12.77
CA ALA A 506 -14.48 -14.12 -13.98
C ALA A 506 -15.07 -14.81 -15.23
N ILE A 507 -15.29 -14.04 -16.30
CA ILE A 507 -15.87 -14.52 -17.56
C ILE A 507 -14.76 -14.88 -18.56
N THR A 508 -14.74 -16.12 -19.05
CA THR A 508 -13.71 -16.61 -20.00
C THR A 508 -13.71 -15.82 -21.31
N GLY A 509 -12.51 -15.42 -21.76
CA GLY A 509 -12.33 -14.65 -23.00
C GLY A 509 -12.48 -13.14 -22.84
N THR A 510 -12.84 -12.67 -21.64
CA THR A 510 -12.88 -11.24 -21.30
C THR A 510 -11.46 -10.65 -21.21
N PRO A 511 -11.19 -9.47 -21.81
CA PRO A 511 -9.95 -8.72 -21.63
C PRO A 511 -9.71 -8.33 -20.15
N PHE A 512 -8.45 -8.07 -19.76
CA PHE A 512 -8.14 -7.71 -18.36
C PHE A 512 -8.62 -6.30 -17.97
N ASP A 513 -8.80 -5.46 -18.99
CA ASP A 513 -9.20 -4.05 -19.05
C ASP A 513 -10.69 -3.88 -19.43
N ASP A 514 -11.47 -4.97 -19.40
CA ASP A 514 -12.92 -4.93 -19.54
C ASP A 514 -13.59 -4.71 -18.17
N ALA A 515 -14.66 -3.93 -18.10
CA ALA A 515 -15.40 -3.64 -16.85
C ALA A 515 -16.12 -4.85 -16.21
N ARG A 516 -16.04 -6.03 -16.84
CA ARG A 516 -16.46 -7.32 -16.26
C ARG A 516 -15.31 -8.09 -15.61
N SER A 517 -14.08 -7.55 -15.64
CA SER A 517 -12.91 -8.06 -14.94
C SER A 517 -13.03 -7.75 -13.44
N PRO A 518 -13.04 -8.75 -12.54
CA PRO A 518 -13.05 -8.51 -11.09
C PRO A 518 -11.70 -8.02 -10.53
N PHE A 519 -10.72 -7.75 -11.41
CA PHE A 519 -9.38 -7.28 -11.08
C PHE A 519 -9.12 -5.90 -11.71
N ASP A 520 -9.84 -4.91 -11.21
CA ASP A 520 -9.85 -3.50 -11.62
C ASP A 520 -9.18 -2.58 -10.56
N GLY A 521 -8.77 -3.11 -9.41
CA GLY A 521 -8.16 -2.37 -8.31
C GLY A 521 -9.11 -1.56 -7.43
N THR A 522 -10.44 -1.67 -7.59
CA THR A 522 -11.44 -0.90 -6.82
C THR A 522 -11.51 -1.23 -5.33
N ARG A 523 -10.98 -2.39 -4.91
CA ARG A 523 -11.07 -2.87 -3.52
C ARG A 523 -9.78 -2.55 -2.79
N ARG A 524 -9.83 -1.54 -1.92
CA ARG A 524 -8.66 -0.95 -1.27
C ARG A 524 -8.78 -0.88 0.25
N ASP A 525 -7.67 -0.82 0.95
CA ASP A 525 -7.61 -0.40 2.35
C ASP A 525 -6.55 0.68 2.59
N VAL A 526 -6.77 1.47 3.64
CA VAL A 526 -5.81 2.48 4.11
C VAL A 526 -5.39 2.18 5.54
N TYR A 527 -4.12 2.45 5.83
CA TYR A 527 -3.49 2.28 7.13
C TYR A 527 -3.15 3.66 7.68
N LEU A 528 -3.85 4.10 8.72
CA LEU A 528 -3.67 5.41 9.34
C LEU A 528 -3.22 5.25 10.79
N ALA A 529 -2.41 6.18 11.28
CA ALA A 529 -1.82 6.16 12.60
C ALA A 529 -1.67 7.58 13.16
N GLY A 530 -1.11 7.69 14.38
CA GLY A 530 -0.77 8.98 14.97
C GLY A 530 0.26 9.75 14.13
N THR A 531 0.10 11.07 14.12
CA THR A 531 1.02 12.03 13.50
C THR A 531 1.78 12.75 14.60
N THR A 532 3.11 12.73 14.53
CA THR A 532 3.96 13.47 15.48
C THR A 532 4.29 14.83 14.89
N VAL A 533 4.00 15.92 15.61
CA VAL A 533 4.48 17.27 15.27
C VAL A 533 5.56 17.72 16.24
N GLN A 534 6.62 18.33 15.71
CA GLN A 534 7.80 18.86 16.41
C GLN A 534 8.18 20.23 15.84
N ASN A 535 7.22 21.15 15.81
CA ASN A 535 7.38 22.49 15.25
C ASN A 535 7.38 23.56 16.36
N PRO A 536 8.52 23.82 17.02
CA PRO A 536 8.60 24.80 18.10
C PRO A 536 8.55 26.23 17.57
N GLY A 537 7.44 26.93 17.78
CA GLY A 537 7.31 28.36 17.46
C GLY A 537 5.93 28.71 16.94
N THR A 538 5.79 29.91 16.37
CA THR A 538 4.52 30.40 15.80
C THR A 538 4.39 30.16 14.29
N THR A 539 5.47 29.77 13.61
CA THR A 539 5.48 29.49 12.17
C THR A 539 4.65 28.25 11.86
N ARG A 540 3.56 28.42 11.11
CA ARG A 540 2.66 27.32 10.72
C ARG A 540 2.72 26.91 9.26
N ARG A 541 3.33 27.74 8.40
CA ARG A 541 3.52 27.46 6.97
C ARG A 541 5.01 27.29 6.69
N TRP A 542 5.34 26.22 6.00
CA TRP A 542 6.71 25.84 5.65
C TRP A 542 6.74 25.44 4.18
N TRP A 543 7.65 25.99 3.40
CA TRP A 543 7.94 25.50 2.05
C TRP A 543 9.04 24.46 2.15
N THR A 544 8.77 23.24 1.72
CA THR A 544 9.78 22.16 1.64
C THR A 544 10.11 21.86 0.21
N ASP A 545 11.23 21.19 -0.04
CA ASP A 545 11.41 20.50 -1.32
C ASP A 545 10.29 19.43 -1.50
N PRO A 546 10.08 18.92 -2.72
CA PRO A 546 9.01 17.97 -3.00
C PRO A 546 9.08 16.69 -2.16
N TYR A 547 10.23 16.36 -1.59
CA TYR A 547 10.44 15.18 -0.76
C TYR A 547 10.31 15.49 0.75
N GLY A 548 9.81 16.66 1.10
CA GLY A 548 9.53 17.10 2.47
C GLY A 548 10.73 17.70 3.22
N ARG A 549 11.89 17.90 2.59
CA ARG A 549 13.09 18.39 3.29
C ARG A 549 13.33 19.88 3.09
N ASN A 550 14.37 20.39 3.77
CA ASN A 550 14.87 21.75 3.61
C ASN A 550 13.80 22.83 3.87
N ALA A 551 12.94 22.60 4.87
CA ALA A 551 11.83 23.46 5.21
C ALA A 551 12.25 24.92 5.48
N SER A 552 11.59 25.86 4.79
CA SER A 552 11.84 27.30 4.88
C SER A 552 10.53 28.05 5.22
N PRO A 553 10.57 29.15 5.99
CA PRO A 553 9.41 30.03 6.17
C PRO A 553 9.15 30.92 4.95
N THR A 554 9.96 30.82 3.88
CA THR A 554 9.78 31.57 2.62
C THR A 554 9.67 30.63 1.41
N PRO A 555 8.85 30.96 0.40
CA PRO A 555 8.81 30.24 -0.87
C PRO A 555 10.18 30.18 -1.58
N PHE A 556 10.38 29.12 -2.36
CA PHE A 556 11.53 28.96 -3.27
C PHE A 556 11.13 28.13 -4.50
N PRO A 557 11.93 28.09 -5.59
CA PRO A 557 11.59 27.35 -6.81
C PRO A 557 11.33 25.86 -6.56
N GLY A 558 10.12 25.40 -6.88
CA GLY A 558 9.67 24.03 -6.61
C GLY A 558 9.43 23.70 -5.13
N GLY A 559 9.41 24.70 -4.25
CA GLY A 559 9.06 24.53 -2.85
C GLY A 559 7.55 24.37 -2.66
N VAL A 560 7.11 23.27 -2.05
CA VAL A 560 5.69 22.97 -1.79
C VAL A 560 5.28 23.51 -0.42
N CYS A 561 4.17 24.24 -0.34
CA CYS A 561 3.69 24.81 0.92
C CYS A 561 2.98 23.74 1.77
N GLN A 562 3.56 23.49 2.95
CA GLN A 562 3.05 22.60 3.99
C GLN A 562 2.42 23.42 5.11
N LEU A 563 1.42 22.86 5.79
CA LEU A 563 0.86 23.41 7.02
C LEU A 563 1.20 22.49 8.19
N VAL A 564 1.78 23.04 9.27
CA VAL A 564 2.14 22.30 10.48
C VAL A 564 1.62 23.07 11.70
N SER A 565 1.04 22.39 12.70
CA SER A 565 0.61 23.02 13.96
C SER A 565 1.79 23.63 14.72
N ALA A 566 1.53 24.70 15.48
CA ALA A 566 2.54 25.42 16.28
C ALA A 566 2.88 24.73 17.62
N SER A 567 2.09 23.73 18.01
CA SER A 567 2.29 22.88 19.18
C SER A 567 3.00 21.59 18.78
N GLY A 568 4.07 21.26 19.50
CA GLY A 568 4.61 19.91 19.47
C GLY A 568 3.69 18.94 20.20
N THR A 569 3.41 17.78 19.61
CA THR A 569 2.51 16.76 20.19
C THR A 569 3.29 15.47 20.53
N PRO A 570 3.90 15.40 21.73
CA PRO A 570 4.74 14.26 22.12
C PRO A 570 3.97 12.96 22.39
N GLY A 571 2.63 12.97 22.35
CA GLY A 571 1.79 11.84 22.76
C GLY A 571 1.35 10.86 21.66
N GLN A 572 1.53 11.18 20.37
CA GLN A 572 1.01 10.33 19.28
C GLN A 572 1.96 9.21 18.81
N THR A 573 3.16 9.08 19.39
CA THR A 573 4.13 8.02 19.01
C THR A 573 3.64 6.61 19.37
N ASP A 574 2.75 6.50 20.35
CA ASP A 574 2.25 5.22 20.86
C ASP A 574 0.96 4.78 20.16
N ALA A 575 0.46 5.58 19.21
CA ALA A 575 -0.72 5.27 18.41
C ALA A 575 -0.42 4.12 17.45
N ARG A 576 -1.16 3.00 17.58
CA ARG A 576 -1.05 1.89 16.63
C ARG A 576 -1.61 2.29 15.27
N ILE A 577 -1.05 1.67 14.23
CA ILE A 577 -1.66 1.69 12.91
C ILE A 577 -3.03 0.99 12.97
N GLN A 578 -4.03 1.65 12.39
CA GLN A 578 -5.40 1.19 12.24
C GLN A 578 -5.74 1.03 10.75
N VAL A 579 -6.65 0.13 10.41
CA VAL A 579 -6.97 -0.23 9.02
C VAL A 579 -8.42 0.11 8.69
N PHE A 580 -8.63 0.88 7.63
CA PHE A 580 -9.94 1.35 7.17
C PHE A 580 -10.17 0.92 5.71
N GLY A 581 -11.41 0.98 5.23
CA GLY A 581 -11.74 0.68 3.83
C GLY A 581 -11.78 -0.80 3.44
N ARG A 582 -11.24 -1.74 4.23
CA ARG A 582 -11.13 -3.18 3.87
C ARG A 582 -12.41 -3.89 3.33
N ASN A 583 -13.59 -3.44 3.72
CA ASN A 583 -14.88 -3.97 3.23
C ASN A 583 -15.61 -3.01 2.25
N ARG A 584 -15.00 -1.89 1.91
CA ARG A 584 -15.46 -0.92 0.92
C ARG A 584 -14.99 -1.38 -0.46
N SER A 585 -15.82 -1.18 -1.47
CA SER A 585 -15.42 -1.25 -2.86
C SER A 585 -15.80 0.06 -3.53
N TYR A 586 -14.96 0.51 -4.46
CA TYR A 586 -15.25 1.64 -5.34
C TYR A 586 -15.78 1.18 -6.71
N ASP A 587 -16.23 -0.08 -6.82
CA ASP A 587 -16.90 -0.63 -8.00
C ASP A 587 -18.06 0.27 -8.45
N ALA A 588 -18.04 0.68 -9.71
CA ALA A 588 -19.10 1.45 -10.34
C ALA A 588 -19.28 1.02 -11.80
N ALA A 589 -20.42 1.41 -12.39
CA ALA A 589 -20.76 1.00 -13.75
C ALA A 589 -19.68 1.44 -14.77
N GLY A 590 -19.02 0.46 -15.38
CA GLY A 590 -18.00 0.68 -16.38
C GLY A 590 -16.59 0.93 -15.84
N VAL A 591 -16.33 0.89 -14.54
CA VAL A 591 -14.95 0.95 -14.02
C VAL A 591 -14.15 -0.28 -14.49
N HIS A 592 -12.93 -0.07 -14.95
CA HIS A 592 -12.03 -1.11 -15.43
C HIS A 592 -10.55 -0.70 -15.27
N ALA A 593 -9.62 -1.63 -15.51
CA ALA A 593 -8.21 -1.25 -15.64
C ALA A 593 -7.99 -0.46 -16.95
N PRO A 594 -7.17 0.60 -17.00
CA PRO A 594 -6.27 1.10 -15.96
C PRO A 594 -6.97 1.92 -14.86
N ASN A 595 -6.71 1.52 -13.61
CA ASN A 595 -7.20 2.14 -12.37
C ASN A 595 -6.24 1.83 -11.19
#